data_AF-A0A6P6UWJ3-F1
#
_entry.id   AF-A0A6P6UWJ3-F1
#
_cell.length_a   1.000
_cell.length_b   1.000
_cell.length_c   1.000
_cell.angle_alpha   90.00
_cell.angle_beta   90.00
_cell.angle_gamma   90.00
#
_symmetry.space_group_name_H-M   'P 1'
#
loop_
_entity.id
_entity.type
_entity.pdbx_description
1 polymer ?
#
loop_
_entity_poly.entity_id
_entity_poly.type
_entity_poly.pdbx_seq_one_letter_code
_entity_poly.pdbx_strand_id
1 'polypeptide(L)'
;MTFPTMRAVGGPLLCIGDLLSDVGEGDQQAVSGGGSHHPQNLQPLDSDPSLVPSDLPKLFQENYDQLDKALAGTDQSWTALTLKLCTALETGNKVVEFASSHIGLLSEKVEKLERITKQRDSAIEAAKAIQGFLEQNEVFPRENSFAQSDT
;
A
#
# COMPACT_ATOMS: atom_id res chain seq x y z
N MET A 1 -14.45 48.96 -61.39
CA MET A 1 -14.31 48.84 -59.93
C MET A 1 -13.47 47.62 -59.65
N THR A 2 -12.23 47.84 -59.24
CA THR A 2 -11.23 46.82 -58.92
C THR A 2 -11.43 46.36 -57.48
N PHE A 3 -11.57 45.05 -57.26
CA PHE A 3 -11.60 44.49 -55.90
C PHE A 3 -10.17 44.44 -55.33
N PRO A 4 -9.95 44.82 -54.06
CA PRO A 4 -8.66 44.65 -53.42
C PRO A 4 -8.41 43.17 -53.10
N THR A 5 -7.30 42.63 -53.60
CA THR A 5 -6.79 41.31 -53.21
C THR A 5 -6.27 41.39 -51.77
N MET A 6 -7.00 40.84 -50.82
CA MET A 6 -6.48 40.63 -49.46
C MET A 6 -5.44 39.52 -49.54
N ARG A 7 -4.15 39.87 -49.47
CA ARG A 7 -3.08 38.89 -49.24
C ARG A 7 -3.25 38.35 -47.82
N ALA A 8 -3.97 37.24 -47.69
CA ALA A 8 -3.95 36.45 -46.47
C ALA A 8 -2.52 35.93 -46.29
N VAL A 9 -1.78 36.53 -45.34
CA VAL A 9 -0.54 35.95 -44.82
C VAL A 9 -0.97 34.81 -43.89
N GLY A 10 -1.23 33.65 -44.48
CA GLY A 10 -1.43 32.41 -43.75
C GLY A 10 -0.07 31.81 -43.44
N GLY A 11 0.41 31.98 -42.20
CA GLY A 11 1.49 31.15 -41.69
C GLY A 11 1.05 29.68 -41.65
N PRO A 12 2.01 28.72 -41.62
CA PRO A 12 1.67 27.32 -41.46
C PRO A 12 0.85 27.13 -40.18
N LEU A 13 -0.29 26.44 -40.31
CA LEU A 13 -1.12 26.06 -39.17
C LEU A 13 -0.25 25.17 -38.26
N LEU A 14 0.01 25.65 -37.05
CA LEU A 14 0.66 24.86 -36.03
C LEU A 14 -0.19 23.61 -35.80
N CYS A 15 0.44 22.45 -35.88
CA CYS A 15 -0.25 21.20 -35.63
C CYS A 15 -0.60 21.14 -34.15
N ILE A 16 -1.69 20.44 -33.80
CA ILE A 16 -2.05 20.21 -32.38
C ILE A 16 -0.84 19.62 -31.59
N GLY A 17 0.07 18.91 -32.27
CA GLY A 17 1.34 18.45 -31.70
C GLY A 17 2.31 19.55 -31.26
N ASP A 18 2.36 20.70 -31.95
CA ASP A 18 3.23 21.82 -31.57
C ASP A 18 2.73 22.52 -30.29
N LEU A 19 1.41 22.56 -30.08
CA LEU A 19 0.80 23.16 -28.89
C LEU A 19 0.96 22.29 -27.63
N LEU A 20 1.02 20.97 -27.79
CA LEU A 20 1.13 20.03 -26.67
C LEU A 20 2.57 19.78 -26.24
N SER A 21 3.56 20.29 -26.98
CA SER A 21 4.99 20.10 -26.66
C SER A 21 5.42 20.76 -25.35
N ASP A 22 4.80 21.89 -24.96
CA ASP A 22 5.12 22.59 -23.70
C ASP A 22 4.48 21.93 -22.46
N VAL A 23 3.51 21.02 -22.65
CA VAL A 23 2.77 20.34 -21.56
C VAL A 23 3.52 19.07 -21.11
N GLY A 24 4.81 19.22 -20.83
CA GLY A 24 5.67 18.11 -20.41
C GLY A 24 7.04 18.53 -19.88
N GLU A 25 7.43 19.79 -20.06
CA GLU A 25 8.71 20.32 -19.57
C GLU A 25 8.53 21.10 -18.26
N GLY A 26 8.05 20.39 -17.23
CA GLY A 26 8.15 20.81 -15.84
C GLY A 26 9.14 19.92 -15.11
N ASP A 27 10.23 20.50 -14.63
CA ASP A 27 11.24 19.96 -13.69
C ASP A 27 12.31 18.98 -14.22
N GLN A 28 13.02 19.37 -15.28
CA GLN A 28 14.40 18.91 -15.47
C GLN A 28 15.37 20.04 -15.15
N GLN A 29 15.49 20.34 -13.86
CA GLN A 29 16.56 21.17 -13.34
C GLN A 29 17.89 20.44 -13.56
N ALA A 30 18.75 21.05 -14.35
CA ALA A 30 20.11 20.62 -14.60
C ALA A 30 20.87 20.36 -13.29
N VAL A 31 21.37 19.14 -13.12
CA VAL A 31 22.59 18.93 -12.32
C VAL A 31 23.47 17.87 -12.98
N SER A 32 24.65 18.34 -13.35
CA SER A 32 25.80 17.54 -13.73
C SER A 32 26.49 17.05 -12.45
N GLY A 33 27.01 15.83 -12.45
CA GLY A 33 27.94 15.33 -11.41
C GLY A 33 27.38 14.23 -10.51
N GLY A 34 28.05 13.07 -10.54
CA GLY A 34 27.60 11.84 -9.89
C GLY A 34 27.71 11.80 -8.36
N GLY A 35 27.14 10.73 -7.79
CA GLY A 35 27.34 10.34 -6.40
C GLY A 35 26.13 9.66 -5.77
N SER A 36 26.28 8.35 -5.52
CA SER A 36 25.67 7.58 -4.43
C SER A 36 24.14 7.63 -4.23
N HIS A 37 23.46 6.57 -4.66
CA HIS A 37 22.06 6.30 -4.32
C HIS A 37 21.93 5.95 -2.82
N HIS A 38 21.57 6.95 -2.02
CA HIS A 38 20.97 6.77 -0.70
C HIS A 38 19.45 6.87 -0.85
N PRO A 39 18.64 5.93 -0.31
CA PRO A 39 17.19 6.01 -0.45
C PRO A 39 16.68 7.18 0.38
N GLN A 40 16.29 8.25 -0.30
CA GLN A 40 15.67 9.39 0.34
C GLN A 40 14.29 8.99 0.86
N ASN A 41 14.15 9.18 2.17
CA ASN A 41 12.94 9.26 2.95
C ASN A 41 11.79 9.88 2.14
N LEU A 42 10.76 9.08 1.82
CA LEU A 42 9.52 9.52 1.21
C LEU A 42 8.81 10.44 2.20
N GLN A 43 9.05 11.75 2.10
CA GLN A 43 8.19 12.72 2.76
C GLN A 43 6.78 12.59 2.16
N PRO A 44 5.72 12.56 2.99
CA PRO A 44 4.36 12.55 2.49
C PRO A 44 4.14 13.85 1.71
N LEU A 45 3.92 13.72 0.40
CA LEU A 45 3.40 14.81 -0.41
C LEU A 45 2.08 15.24 0.23
N ASP A 46 1.98 16.53 0.58
CA ASP A 46 0.83 17.17 1.20
C ASP A 46 -0.47 16.61 0.64
N SER A 47 -1.08 15.70 1.40
CA SER A 47 -2.40 15.20 1.11
C SER A 47 -3.34 16.35 1.42
N ASP A 48 -4.05 16.84 0.40
CA ASP A 48 -5.18 17.75 0.62
C ASP A 48 -6.03 17.16 1.77
N PRO A 49 -6.21 17.88 2.89
CA PRO A 49 -6.89 17.35 4.09
C PRO A 49 -8.35 16.94 3.85
N SER A 50 -8.87 17.11 2.64
CA SER A 50 -10.23 16.77 2.24
C SER A 50 -10.45 15.29 1.89
N LEU A 51 -9.41 14.51 1.59
CA LEU A 51 -9.55 13.14 1.07
C LEU A 51 -9.30 12.08 2.14
N VAL A 52 -10.25 11.94 3.07
CA VAL A 52 -10.26 10.81 4.02
C VAL A 52 -10.54 9.52 3.24
N PRO A 53 -9.71 8.46 3.38
CA PRO A 53 -9.89 7.20 2.64
C PRO A 53 -11.29 6.57 2.76
N SER A 54 -11.97 6.77 3.89
CA SER A 54 -13.33 6.29 4.14
C SER A 54 -14.39 6.96 3.27
N ASP A 55 -14.16 8.21 2.86
CA ASP A 55 -15.08 9.00 2.04
C ASP A 55 -14.80 8.82 0.54
N LEU A 56 -13.71 8.15 0.18
CA LEU A 56 -13.25 7.99 -1.20
C LEU A 56 -14.32 7.39 -2.14
N PRO A 57 -15.08 6.34 -1.78
CA PRO A 57 -16.12 5.79 -2.67
C PRO A 57 -17.24 6.79 -2.93
N LYS A 58 -17.63 7.56 -1.91
CA LYS A 58 -18.66 8.59 -2.01
C LYS A 58 -18.18 9.75 -2.89
N LEU A 59 -16.94 10.17 -2.69
CA LEU A 59 -16.29 11.24 -3.44
C LEU A 59 -16.10 10.85 -4.92
N PHE A 60 -15.81 9.57 -5.19
CA PHE A 60 -15.82 9.01 -6.54
C PHE A 60 -17.15 9.18 -7.23
N GLN A 61 -18.20 8.67 -6.59
CA GLN A 61 -19.54 8.67 -7.17
C GLN A 61 -20.01 10.10 -7.44
N GLU A 62 -19.80 11.00 -6.48
CA GLU A 62 -20.22 12.40 -6.61
C GLU A 62 -19.48 13.13 -7.73
N ASN A 63 -18.16 12.95 -7.87
CA ASN A 63 -17.40 13.58 -8.96
C ASN A 63 -17.73 12.96 -10.31
N TYR A 64 -18.04 11.66 -10.37
CA TYR A 64 -18.47 10.99 -11.59
C TYR A 64 -19.83 11.52 -12.07
N ASP A 65 -20.81 11.62 -11.16
CA ASP A 65 -22.14 12.15 -11.47
C ASP A 65 -22.08 13.63 -11.91
N GLN A 66 -21.15 14.41 -11.35
CA GLN A 66 -20.90 15.79 -11.76
C GLN A 66 -20.20 15.86 -13.12
N LEU A 67 -19.26 14.95 -13.39
CA LEU A 67 -18.55 14.87 -14.67
C LEU A 67 -19.52 14.52 -15.81
N ASP A 68 -20.41 13.56 -15.60
CA ASP A 68 -21.43 13.17 -16.59
C ASP A 68 -22.31 14.37 -16.98
N LYS A 69 -22.73 15.17 -15.98
CA LYS A 69 -23.47 16.42 -16.21
C LYS A 69 -22.66 17.48 -16.93
N ALA A 70 -21.38 17.65 -16.58
CA ALA A 70 -20.50 18.63 -17.21
C ALA A 70 -20.20 18.27 -18.68
N LEU A 71 -20.07 16.97 -18.99
CA LEU A 71 -19.89 16.45 -20.35
C LEU A 71 -21.13 16.61 -21.23
N ALA A 72 -22.33 16.54 -20.64
CA ALA A 72 -23.58 16.85 -21.33
C ALA A 72 -23.80 18.36 -21.53
N GLY A 73 -23.15 19.18 -20.72
CA GLY A 73 -23.19 20.64 -20.79
C GLY A 73 -22.13 21.26 -21.70
N THR A 74 -22.03 22.58 -21.66
CA THR A 74 -20.99 23.36 -22.38
C THR A 74 -19.85 23.81 -21.47
N ASP A 75 -19.87 23.39 -20.20
CA ASP A 75 -18.95 23.89 -19.18
C ASP A 75 -17.59 23.20 -19.27
N GLN A 76 -16.51 23.98 -19.17
CA GLN A 76 -15.13 23.45 -19.14
C GLN A 76 -14.74 22.80 -17.80
N SER A 77 -15.69 22.68 -16.86
CA SER A 77 -15.51 22.07 -15.55
C SER A 77 -15.19 20.57 -15.61
N TRP A 78 -15.47 19.91 -16.74
CA TRP A 78 -15.16 18.49 -16.95
C TRP A 78 -13.68 18.16 -16.77
N THR A 79 -12.78 19.09 -17.12
CA THR A 79 -11.32 18.89 -16.94
C THR A 79 -10.93 18.81 -15.47
N ALA A 80 -11.42 19.75 -14.66
CA ALA A 80 -11.19 19.77 -13.21
C ALA A 80 -11.83 18.56 -12.51
N LEU A 81 -13.02 18.14 -12.93
CA LEU A 81 -13.71 16.96 -12.39
C LEU A 81 -12.98 15.66 -12.76
N THR A 82 -12.45 15.57 -13.98
CA THR A 82 -11.62 14.43 -14.41
C THR A 82 -10.35 14.34 -13.57
N LEU A 83 -9.66 15.46 -13.33
CA LEU A 83 -8.48 15.49 -12.46
C LEU A 83 -8.81 15.04 -11.03
N LYS A 84 -9.93 15.50 -10.46
CA LYS A 84 -10.38 15.05 -9.12
C LYS A 84 -10.62 13.54 -9.07
N LEU A 85 -11.23 12.96 -10.09
CA LEU A 85 -11.42 11.51 -10.18
C LEU A 85 -10.07 10.77 -10.28
N CYS A 86 -9.13 11.27 -11.08
CA CYS A 86 -7.79 10.67 -11.16
C CYS A 86 -7.06 10.72 -9.81
N THR A 87 -7.11 11.85 -9.11
CA THR A 87 -6.51 11.99 -7.77
C THR A 87 -7.16 11.09 -6.74
N ALA A 88 -8.49 10.96 -6.78
CA ALA A 88 -9.20 10.02 -5.93
C ALA A 88 -8.78 8.56 -6.26
N LEU A 89 -8.58 8.21 -7.54
CA LEU A 89 -8.21 6.84 -7.96
C LEU A 89 -6.82 6.52 -7.44
N GLU A 90 -5.89 7.46 -7.57
CA GLU A 90 -4.52 7.34 -7.07
C GLU A 90 -4.49 7.17 -5.55
N THR A 91 -5.31 7.93 -4.84
CA THR A 91 -5.47 7.80 -3.38
C THR A 91 -5.99 6.40 -3.01
N GLY A 92 -6.96 5.88 -3.76
CA GLY A 92 -7.47 4.53 -3.59
C GLY A 92 -6.41 3.47 -3.83
N ASN A 93 -5.59 3.61 -4.87
CA ASN A 93 -4.48 2.70 -5.16
C ASN A 93 -3.46 2.70 -4.02
N LYS A 94 -3.08 3.87 -3.50
CA LYS A 94 -2.17 4.00 -2.35
C LYS A 94 -2.71 3.30 -1.10
N VAL A 95 -4.02 3.41 -0.84
CA VAL A 95 -4.66 2.71 0.29
C VAL A 95 -4.58 1.19 0.12
N VAL A 96 -4.81 0.68 -1.09
CA VAL A 96 -4.71 -0.77 -1.38
C VAL A 96 -3.26 -1.26 -1.24
N GLU A 97 -2.28 -0.52 -1.76
CA GLU A 97 -0.86 -0.85 -1.63
C GLU A 97 -0.42 -0.85 -0.16
N PHE A 98 -0.83 0.16 0.61
CA PHE A 98 -0.55 0.22 2.03
C PHE A 98 -1.18 -0.95 2.78
N ALA A 99 -2.47 -1.22 2.55
CA ALA A 99 -3.19 -2.30 3.20
C ALA A 99 -2.61 -3.68 2.85
N SER A 100 -2.26 -3.93 1.59
CA SER A 100 -1.66 -5.20 1.15
C SER A 100 -0.26 -5.43 1.72
N SER A 101 0.56 -4.38 1.84
CA SER A 101 1.86 -4.47 2.53
C SER A 101 1.69 -4.82 4.02
N HIS A 102 0.75 -4.16 4.71
CA HIS A 102 0.51 -4.38 6.14
C HIS A 102 -0.14 -5.74 6.42
N ILE A 103 -1.07 -6.19 5.58
CA ILE A 103 -1.71 -7.50 5.73
C ILE A 103 -0.69 -8.63 5.49
N GLY A 104 0.25 -8.45 4.56
CA GLY A 104 1.36 -9.38 4.33
C GLY A 104 2.27 -9.49 5.56
N LEU A 105 2.70 -8.35 6.10
CA LEU A 105 3.52 -8.31 7.33
C LEU A 105 2.79 -8.92 8.54
N LEU A 106 1.48 -8.67 8.66
CA LEU A 106 0.67 -9.26 9.72
C LEU A 106 0.59 -10.78 9.58
N SER A 107 0.38 -11.27 8.36
CA SER A 107 0.37 -12.71 8.07
C SER A 107 1.68 -13.39 8.47
N GLU A 108 2.82 -12.79 8.13
CA GLU A 108 4.15 -13.32 8.52
C GLU A 108 4.30 -13.41 10.04
N LYS A 109 3.85 -12.37 10.77
CA LYS A 109 3.89 -12.36 12.24
C LYS A 109 2.98 -13.42 12.85
N VAL A 110 1.79 -13.63 12.29
CA VAL A 110 0.85 -14.67 12.74
C VAL A 110 1.42 -16.07 12.51
N GLU A 111 2.04 -16.33 11.36
CA GLU A 111 2.68 -17.62 11.06
C GLU A 111 3.85 -17.92 12.02
N LYS A 112 4.66 -16.90 12.33
CA LYS A 112 5.73 -17.03 13.35
C LYS A 112 5.15 -17.38 14.72
N LEU A 113 4.06 -16.74 15.12
CA LEU A 113 3.40 -16.99 16.40
C LEU A 113 2.79 -18.40 16.46
N GLU A 114 2.23 -18.89 15.35
CA GLU A 114 1.72 -20.26 15.24
C GLU A 114 2.85 -21.28 15.47
N ARG A 115 4.03 -21.08 14.87
CA ARG A 115 5.20 -21.95 15.07
C ARG A 115 5.64 -22.00 16.54
N ILE A 116 5.71 -20.84 17.20
CA ILE A 116 6.04 -20.75 18.63
C ILE A 116 5.00 -21.49 19.48
N THR A 117 3.73 -21.35 19.14
CA THR A 117 2.64 -22.01 19.87
C THR A 117 2.74 -23.53 19.74
N LYS A 118 2.96 -24.06 18.52
CA LYS A 118 3.19 -25.50 18.30
C LYS A 118 4.40 -26.03 19.08
N GLN A 119 5.49 -25.26 19.14
CA GLN A 119 6.66 -25.63 19.94
C GLN A 119 6.33 -25.67 21.44
N ARG A 120 5.60 -24.68 21.93
CA ARG A 120 5.14 -24.61 23.33
C ARG A 120 4.23 -25.78 23.68
N ASP A 121 3.30 -26.15 22.80
CA ASP A 121 2.39 -27.28 23.02
C ASP A 121 3.17 -28.61 23.05
N SER A 122 4.11 -28.80 22.12
CA SER A 122 5.00 -29.98 22.13
C SER A 122 5.83 -30.10 23.41
N ALA A 123 6.39 -29.00 23.90
CA ALA A 123 7.14 -28.98 25.16
C ALA A 123 6.25 -29.31 26.37
N ILE A 124 4.99 -28.86 26.37
CA ILE A 124 4.03 -29.21 27.42
C ILE A 124 3.70 -30.69 27.40
N GLU A 125 3.45 -31.27 26.23
CA GLU A 125 3.16 -32.70 26.12
C GLU A 125 4.36 -33.55 26.56
N ALA A 126 5.59 -33.14 26.20
CA ALA A 126 6.80 -33.78 26.70
C ALA A 126 6.95 -33.69 28.23
N ALA A 127 6.66 -32.53 28.82
CA ALA A 127 6.70 -32.34 30.27
C ALA A 127 5.65 -33.18 31.00
N LYS A 128 4.41 -33.24 30.48
CA LYS A 128 3.35 -34.12 30.99
C LYS A 128 3.74 -35.59 30.93
N ALA A 129 4.38 -36.03 29.83
CA ALA A 129 4.85 -37.39 29.70
C ALA A 129 5.88 -37.74 30.79
N ILE A 130 6.87 -36.88 31.01
CA ILE A 130 7.88 -37.04 32.08
C ILE A 130 7.21 -37.11 33.46
N GLN A 131 6.27 -36.21 33.74
CA GLN A 131 5.53 -36.22 35.00
C GLN A 131 4.78 -37.54 35.20
N GLY A 132 4.09 -38.04 34.16
CA GLY A 132 3.41 -39.34 34.21
C GLY A 132 4.35 -40.51 34.50
N PHE A 133 5.57 -40.50 33.96
CA PHE A 133 6.59 -41.51 34.27
C PHE A 133 7.06 -41.45 35.73
N LEU A 134 7.25 -40.24 36.28
CA LEU A 134 7.65 -40.05 37.68
C LEU A 134 6.57 -40.55 38.66
N GLU A 135 5.30 -40.23 38.39
CA GLU A 135 4.18 -40.68 39.22
C GLU A 135 4.00 -42.21 39.21
N GLN A 136 4.30 -42.88 38.08
CA GLN A 136 4.29 -44.35 38.02
C GLN A 136 5.46 -45.00 38.78
N ASN A 137 6.61 -44.33 38.86
CA ASN A 137 7.80 -44.86 39.52
C ASN A 137 7.77 -44.69 41.04
N GLU A 138 6.98 -43.73 41.56
CA GLU A 138 6.70 -43.57 42.99
C GLU A 138 5.64 -44.59 43.51
N VAL A 139 4.79 -45.13 42.63
CA VAL A 139 3.75 -46.12 42.99
C VAL A 139 4.31 -47.56 43.09
N PHE A 140 5.49 -47.83 42.54
CA PHE A 140 6.24 -49.06 42.85
C PHE A 140 7.18 -48.80 44.02
N PRO A 141 6.94 -49.38 45.21
CA PRO A 141 7.75 -49.08 46.38
C PRO A 141 9.17 -49.58 46.14
N ARG A 142 10.12 -48.75 46.54
CA ARG A 142 11.53 -49.07 46.77
C ARG A 142 11.64 -50.14 47.86
N GLU A 143 11.25 -51.38 47.57
CA GLU A 143 11.58 -52.53 48.40
C GLU A 143 13.00 -52.98 48.05
N ASN A 144 13.99 -52.43 48.75
CA ASN A 144 15.25 -53.13 48.96
C ASN A 144 15.63 -53.03 50.45
N SER A 145 15.12 -54.03 51.16
CA SER A 145 15.53 -54.62 52.42
C SER A 145 16.81 -54.07 53.07
N PHE A 146 16.61 -53.27 54.11
CA PHE A 146 17.50 -53.24 55.27
C PHE A 146 17.36 -54.58 56.02
N ALA A 147 18.22 -55.55 55.72
CA ALA A 147 18.39 -56.73 56.56
C ALA A 147 19.82 -56.75 57.09
N GLN A 148 19.93 -56.17 58.28
CA GLN A 148 20.99 -56.38 59.25
C GLN A 148 21.13 -57.88 59.53
N SER A 149 22.35 -58.41 59.44
CA SER A 149 22.71 -59.68 60.06
C SER A 149 24.08 -59.51 60.72
N ASP A 150 24.02 -59.15 61.99
CA ASP A 150 25.07 -59.39 62.97
C ASP A 150 25.38 -60.90 63.00
N THR A 151 26.65 -61.26 62.83
CA THR A 151 27.33 -62.33 63.60
C THR A 151 28.83 -62.28 63.38
#